data_AF-A0A8J3Z829-F1
#
_entry.id   AF-A0A8J3Z829-F1
#
_cell.length_a   1.000
_cell.length_b   1.000
_cell.length_c   1.000
_cell.angle_alpha   90.00
_cell.angle_beta   90.00
_cell.angle_gamma   90.00
#
_symmetry.space_group_name_H-M   'P 1'
#
loop_
_entity.id
_entity.type
_entity.pdbx_description
1 polymer ?
#
loop_
_entity_poly.entity_id
_entity_poly.type
_entity_poly.pdbx_seq_one_letter_code
_entity_poly.pdbx_strand_id
1 'polypeptide(L)' 'MTTATCVKKAVVVATLRSRDLHGRADWVDKEFAQLIDTTNNAGLLQTLGIDLDTLADDAWAGPAATDPEID' A
#
# COMPACT_ATOMS: atom_id res chain seq x y z
N MET A 1 -18.30 0.96 6.89
CA MET A 1 -17.76 -0.22 6.18
C MET A 1 -16.30 0.07 5.88
N THR A 2 -15.35 -0.71 6.39
CA THR A 2 -13.93 -0.51 6.14
C THR A 2 -13.60 -1.00 4.73
N THR A 3 -13.24 -0.07 3.85
CA THR A 3 -12.68 -0.37 2.54
C THR A 3 -11.35 -1.09 2.74
N ALA A 4 -11.31 -2.39 2.47
CA ALA A 4 -10.08 -3.16 2.49
C ALA A 4 -9.20 -2.73 1.32
N THR A 5 -8.21 -1.90 1.59
CA THR A 5 -7.29 -1.38 0.58
C THR A 5 -6.10 -2.35 0.44
N CYS A 6 -6.16 -3.23 -0.55
CA CYS A 6 -5.08 -4.17 -0.87
C CYS A 6 -4.16 -3.58 -1.93
N VAL A 7 -2.85 -3.66 -1.70
CA VAL A 7 -1.82 -3.22 -2.65
C VAL A 7 -0.95 -4.40 -3.06
N LYS A 8 -0.43 -4.37 -4.28
CA LYS A 8 0.59 -5.31 -4.73
C LYS A 8 1.92 -5.03 -4.04
N LYS A 9 2.48 -6.05 -3.38
CA LYS A 9 3.82 -5.99 -2.76
C LYS A 9 4.89 -5.47 -3.73
N ALA A 10 4.82 -5.88 -5.00
CA ALA A 10 5.78 -5.45 -6.02
C ALA A 10 5.86 -3.92 -6.18
N VAL A 11 4.73 -3.22 -6.04
CA VAL A 11 4.66 -1.75 -6.10
C VAL A 11 5.39 -1.16 -4.89
N VAL A 12 5.11 -1.67 -3.69
CA VAL A 12 5.77 -1.24 -2.45
C VAL A 12 7.29 -1.43 -2.53
N VAL A 13 7.73 -2.60 -3.00
CA VAL A 13 9.15 -2.93 -3.18
C VAL A 13 9.80 -2.02 -4.23
N ALA A 14 9.12 -1.72 -5.34
CA ALA A 14 9.62 -0.82 -6.37
C ALA A 14 9.74 0.63 -5.85
N THR A 15 8.75 1.11 -5.09
CA THR A 15 8.78 2.43 -4.45
C THR A 15 9.90 2.53 -3.42
N LEU A 16 10.09 1.49 -2.60
CA LEU A 16 11.19 1.42 -1.63
C LEU A 16 12.56 1.45 -2.31
N ARG A 17 12.74 0.69 -3.40
CA ARG A 17 13.99 0.74 -4.19
C ARG A 17 14.22 2.10 -4.83
N SER A 18 13.18 2.74 -5.35
CA SER A 18 13.29 4.08 -5.95
C SER A 18 13.71 5.15 -4.94
N ARG A 19 13.45 4.92 -3.65
CA ARG A 19 13.88 5.76 -2.52
C ARG A 19 15.23 5.34 -1.93
N ASP A 20 15.96 4.47 -2.62
CA ASP A 20 17.23 3.87 -2.18
C ASP A 20 17.12 2.98 -0.92
N LEU A 21 15.90 2.66 -0.46
CA LEU A 21 15.62 1.83 0.71
C LEU A 21 15.66 0.33 0.39
N HIS A 22 16.74 -0.12 -0.24
CA HIS A 22 16.93 -1.50 -0.69
C HIS A 22 16.79 -2.54 0.44
N GLY A 23 17.32 -2.24 1.63
CA GLY A 23 17.19 -3.13 2.79
C GLY A 23 15.76 -3.30 3.29
N ARG A 24 14.93 -2.23 3.23
CA ARG A 24 13.50 -2.33 3.55
C ARG A 24 12.72 -3.02 2.43
N ALA A 25 13.10 -2.80 1.17
CA ALA A 25 12.48 -3.46 0.03
C ALA A 25 12.63 -4.98 0.09
N ASP A 26 13.82 -5.50 0.43
CA ASP A 26 14.08 -6.93 0.57
C ASP A 26 13.35 -7.55 1.76
N TRP A 27 13.27 -6.80 2.87
CA TRP A 27 12.51 -7.22 4.05
C TRP A 27 11.01 -7.29 3.75
N VAL A 28 10.43 -6.28 3.09
CA VAL A 28 9.01 -6.30 2.67
C VAL A 28 8.75 -7.43 1.68
N ASP A 29 9.69 -7.69 0.76
CA ASP A 29 9.58 -8.79 -0.18
C ASP A 29 9.52 -10.16 0.51
N LYS A 30 10.27 -10.34 1.61
CA LYS A 30 10.29 -11.59 2.39
C LYS A 30 9.13 -11.75 3.34
N GLU A 31 8.74 -10.68 4.05
CA GLU A 31 7.73 -10.76 5.11
C GLU A 31 6.30 -10.76 4.58
N PHE A 32 6.05 -10.11 3.44
CA PHE A 32 4.70 -9.97 2.93
C PHE A 32 4.37 -10.93 1.79
N ALA A 33 3.10 -11.36 1.78
CA ALA A 33 2.50 -12.04 0.66
C ALA A 33 2.37 -11.11 -0.57
N GLN A 34 1.98 -11.66 -1.73
CA GLN A 34 1.86 -10.89 -2.98
C GLN A 34 0.92 -9.68 -2.86
N LEU A 35 -0.10 -9.77 -2.00
CA LEU A 35 -1.01 -8.67 -1.67
C LEU A 35 -0.81 -8.27 -0.21
N ILE A 36 -0.55 -6.99 0.01
CA ILE A 36 -0.45 -6.37 1.32
C ILE A 36 -1.78 -5.72 1.63
N ASP A 37 -2.42 -6.21 2.69
CA ASP A 37 -3.61 -5.57 3.23
C ASP A 37 -3.18 -4.38 4.08
N THR A 38 -3.30 -3.18 3.52
CA THR A 38 -2.87 -1.95 4.22
C THR A 38 -3.78 -1.59 5.38
N THR A 39 -5.02 -2.10 5.38
CA THR A 39 -5.97 -1.85 6.47
C THR A 39 -5.57 -2.68 7.69
N ASN A 40 -5.24 -3.95 7.48
CA ASN A 40 -4.85 -4.85 8.57
C ASN A 40 -3.40 -4.62 9.04
N ASN A 41 -2.52 -4.15 8.15
CA ASN A 41 -1.10 -3.92 8.44
C ASN A 41 -0.73 -2.44 8.59
N ALA A 42 -1.70 -1.54 8.74
CA ALA A 42 -1.46 -0.08 8.76
C ALA A 42 -0.40 0.35 9.77
N GLY A 43 -0.47 -0.16 11.01
CA GLY A 43 0.48 0.18 12.06
C GLY A 43 1.89 -0.37 11.81
N LEU A 44 2.00 -1.55 11.20
CA LEU A 44 3.28 -2.15 10.86
C LEU A 44 3.92 -1.43 9.67
N LEU A 45 3.13 -1.05 8.66
CA LEU A 45 3.56 -0.25 7.50
C LEU A 45 4.03 1.15 7.92
N GLN A 46 3.31 1.83 8.81
CA GLN A 46 3.76 3.10 9.37
C GLN A 46 5.09 2.97 10.12
N THR A 47 5.28 1.88 10.87
CA THR A 47 6.56 1.61 11.58
C THR A 47 7.73 1.44 10.61
N LEU A 48 7.45 0.97 9.40
CA LEU A 48 8.44 0.79 8.33
C LEU A 48 8.74 2.10 7.57
N GLY A 49 8.01 3.18 7.86
CA GLY A 49 8.07 4.43 7.10
C GLY A 49 7.39 4.34 5.73
N ILE A 50 6.48 3.38 5.57
CA ILE A 50 5.65 3.24 4.37
C ILE A 50 4.42 4.12 4.56
N ASP A 51 4.38 5.17 3.77
CA ASP A 51 3.29 6.12 3.78
C ASP A 51 2.12 5.56 2.96
N LEU A 52 1.02 5.26 3.64
CA LEU A 52 -0.16 4.64 3.05
C LEU A 52 -0.88 5.58 2.09
N ASP A 53 -0.82 6.89 2.34
CA ASP A 53 -1.36 7.92 1.46
C ASP A 53 -0.65 7.91 0.10
N THR A 54 0.67 7.72 0.09
CA THR A 54 1.44 7.56 -1.15
C THR A 54 1.09 6.29 -1.93
N LEU A 55 0.57 5.27 -1.26
CA LEU A 55 0.19 3.98 -1.84
C LEU A 55 -1.29 3.87 -2.21
N ALA A 56 -2.14 4.74 -1.65
CA ALA A 56 -3.56 4.81 -1.97
C ALA A 56 -3.79 5.18 -3.45
N ASP A 57 -2.85 5.89 -4.09
CA ASP A 57 -2.90 6.25 -5.50
C ASP A 57 -2.67 5.04 -6.44
N ASP A 58 -1.86 4.06 -6.02
CA ASP A 58 -1.58 2.80 -6.75
C ASP A 58 -2.39 1.60 -6.21
N ALA A 59 -3.22 1.82 -5.20
CA ALA A 59 -4.13 0.81 -4.70
C ALA A 59 -5.02 0.37 -5.86
N TRP A 60 -5.23 -0.95 -6.01
CA TRP A 60 -6.28 -1.44 -6.89
C TRP A 60 -7.59 -0.94 -6.29
N ALA A 61 -8.03 0.22 -6.73
CA ALA A 61 -9.35 0.75 -6.45
C ALA A 61 -10.32 -0.15 -7.21
N GLY A 62 -10.73 -1.26 -6.59
CA GLY A 62 -12.04 -1.82 -6.90
C GLY A 62 -13.04 -0.68 -6.78
N PRO A 63 -13.97 -0.50 -7.74
CA PRO A 63 -14.62 0.76 -8.04
C PRO A 63 -15.13 1.41 -6.76
N ALA A 64 -14.36 2.37 -6.25
CA ALA A 64 -14.78 3.21 -5.16
C ALA A 64 -15.84 4.10 -5.78
N ALA A 65 -17.10 3.75 -5.49
CA ALA A 65 -18.26 4.59 -5.72
C ALA A 65 -17.97 5.97 -5.13
N THR A 66 -17.48 6.85 -5.98
CA THR A 66 -17.50 8.29 -5.80
C THR A 66 -18.28 8.79 -7.00
N ASP A 67 -19.59 8.68 -6.86
CA ASP A 67 -20.49 9.63 -7.49
C ASP A 67 -20.32 10.93 -6.71
N PRO A 68 -19.71 11.99 -7.27
CA PRO A 68 -19.92 13.30 -6.72
C PRO A 68 -21.33 13.71 -7.13
N GLU A 69 -22.24 13.62 -6.17
CA GLU A 69 -23.47 14.40 -6.07
C GLU A 69 -23.23 15.80 -6.66
N ILE A 70 -23.73 16.03 -7.88
CA ILE A 70 -23.83 17.36 -8.47
C ILE A 70 -25.20 17.88 -8.04
N ASP A 71 -25.17 18.83 -7.11
CA ASP A 71 -26.29 19.68 -6.66
C ASP A 71 -27.01 20.37 -7.83
#